data_AF-A0A7H8KMP6-F1
#
_entry.id   AF-A0A7H8KMP6-F1
#
_cell.length_a   1.000
_cell.length_b   1.000
_cell.length_c   1.000
_cell.angle_alpha   90.00
_cell.angle_beta   90.00
_cell.angle_gamma   90.00
#
_symmetry.space_group_name_H-M   'P 1'
#
loop_
_entity.id
_entity.type
_entity.pdbx_description
1 polymer ?
#
loop_
_entity_poly.entity_id
_entity_poly.type
_entity_poly.pdbx_seq_one_letter_code
_entity_poly.pdbx_strand_id
1 'polypeptide(L)'
;MTGSTVESVETVESVETVEFDVPPEFVPFEPADDVDDAYELVLARLGPAAEGLPPVRRQALTALYAAGSAALTEAGVLWSGTCVGTIGDRLSTATLTVTALDTEDETPQATAAAGLVAILTPRELPGQPQPSQPSQPTPQLRRFDAPAGPVVITLEQQPGWQLSAEQSVPLLSAKAYLPMPPALRGVLILELSTPDVDNWSEVYAPLLVRVVRSVRFPTAADPTPAAAAPAPAAAPPPPTDDPFGTRLN
;
A
#
# COMPACT_ATOMS: atom_id res chain seq x y z
N MET A 1 -13.75 29.37 45.07
CA MET A 1 -13.09 30.00 43.91
C MET A 1 -11.99 29.04 43.48
N THR A 2 -12.30 27.83 43.01
CA THR A 2 -12.71 27.45 41.63
C THR A 2 -11.79 27.99 40.55
N GLY A 3 -11.03 27.06 39.96
CA GLY A 3 -10.22 27.21 38.76
C GLY A 3 -9.76 25.82 38.32
N SER A 4 -10.72 24.97 37.93
CA SER A 4 -10.46 23.65 37.34
C SER A 4 -9.98 23.84 35.91
N THR A 5 -8.78 23.32 35.65
CA THR A 5 -8.23 23.02 34.32
C THR A 5 -9.18 22.08 33.60
N VAL A 6 -9.68 22.49 32.43
CA VAL A 6 -10.33 21.59 31.48
C VAL A 6 -9.21 21.03 30.62
N GLU A 7 -8.88 19.77 30.88
CA GLU A 7 -8.00 18.94 30.05
C GLU A 7 -8.84 18.52 28.85
N SER A 8 -8.53 19.11 27.68
CA SER A 8 -9.15 18.73 26.42
C SER A 8 -8.70 17.31 26.07
N VAL A 9 -9.66 16.39 26.02
CA VAL A 9 -9.48 15.06 25.45
C VAL A 9 -9.29 15.22 23.95
N GLU A 10 -8.05 15.05 23.50
CA GLU A 10 -7.68 14.97 22.10
C GLU A 10 -8.34 13.71 21.51
N THR A 11 -9.39 13.92 20.74
CA THR A 11 -10.05 12.84 19.99
C THR A 11 -9.17 12.61 18.77
N VAL A 12 -8.43 11.50 18.74
CA VAL A 12 -7.66 11.09 17.58
C VAL A 12 -8.64 10.81 16.44
N GLU A 13 -8.76 11.77 15.51
CA GLU A 13 -9.50 11.60 14.27
C GLU A 13 -8.94 10.37 13.55
N SER A 14 -9.76 9.33 13.47
CA SER A 14 -9.47 8.17 12.65
C SER A 14 -9.45 8.63 11.20
N VAL A 15 -8.33 8.42 10.53
CA VAL A 15 -8.08 8.79 9.13
C VAL A 15 -8.92 7.89 8.21
N GLU A 16 -10.24 8.12 8.16
CA GLU A 16 -11.16 7.51 7.19
C GLU A 16 -11.07 8.24 5.83
N THR A 17 -9.87 8.39 5.27
CA THR A 17 -9.65 9.20 4.05
C THR A 17 -9.30 8.39 2.81
N VAL A 18 -9.01 7.10 2.96
CA VAL A 18 -8.68 6.23 1.83
C VAL A 18 -9.16 4.80 2.10
N GLU A 19 -9.77 4.21 1.07
CA GLU A 19 -10.21 2.81 1.07
C GLU A 19 -9.43 2.04 0.00
N PHE A 20 -9.06 0.79 0.29
CA PHE A 20 -8.41 -0.10 -0.67
C PHE A 20 -8.61 -1.56 -0.27
N ASP A 21 -8.66 -2.44 -1.27
CA ASP A 21 -8.72 -3.88 -1.07
C ASP A 21 -7.32 -4.48 -1.08
N VAL A 22 -6.96 -5.16 0.01
CA VAL A 22 -5.73 -5.95 0.11
C VAL A 22 -5.99 -7.39 -0.35
N PRO A 23 -5.11 -8.00 -1.18
CA PRO A 23 -5.25 -9.38 -1.58
C PRO A 23 -5.14 -10.32 -0.35
N PRO A 24 -5.99 -11.36 -0.24
CA PRO A 24 -6.05 -12.23 0.94
C PRO A 24 -4.75 -13.02 1.19
N GLU A 25 -3.85 -13.08 0.20
CA GLU A 25 -2.54 -13.70 0.30
C GLU A 25 -1.60 -12.94 1.25
N PHE A 26 -1.86 -11.65 1.49
CA PHE A 26 -1.07 -10.85 2.42
C PHE A 26 -1.62 -10.95 3.84
N VAL A 27 -0.77 -11.37 4.76
CA VAL A 27 -1.03 -11.34 6.19
C VAL A 27 -0.62 -9.97 6.72
N PRO A 28 -1.52 -9.22 7.39
CA PRO A 28 -1.19 -7.94 7.98
C PRO A 28 0.00 -8.03 8.95
N PHE A 29 0.79 -6.97 8.98
CA PHE A 29 1.79 -6.72 10.00
C PHE A 29 1.13 -5.91 11.12
N GLU A 30 1.20 -6.41 12.35
CA GLU A 30 0.67 -5.73 13.54
C GLU A 30 1.80 -4.93 14.20
N PRO A 31 1.78 -3.59 14.15
CA PRO A 31 2.81 -2.77 14.80
C PRO A 31 2.80 -3.02 16.30
N ALA A 32 3.99 -3.24 16.87
CA ALA A 32 4.15 -3.30 18.31
C ALA A 32 4.22 -1.91 18.94
N ASP A 33 3.55 -1.73 20.07
CA ASP A 33 3.59 -0.48 20.84
C ASP A 33 4.92 -0.33 21.62
N ASP A 34 5.46 -1.45 22.11
CA ASP A 34 6.72 -1.51 22.84
C ASP A 34 7.46 -2.85 22.62
N VAL A 35 8.56 -3.05 23.35
CA VAL A 35 9.42 -4.23 23.22
C VAL A 35 8.76 -5.51 23.78
N ASP A 36 7.95 -5.38 24.83
CA ASP A 36 7.28 -6.52 25.45
C ASP A 36 6.12 -6.99 24.55
N ASP A 37 5.37 -6.06 23.97
CA ASP A 37 4.36 -6.34 22.95
C ASP A 37 5.00 -6.98 21.69
N ALA A 38 6.12 -6.44 21.21
CA ALA A 38 6.88 -7.03 20.11
C ALA A 38 7.33 -8.47 20.41
N TYR A 39 7.65 -8.78 21.67
CA TYR A 39 8.02 -10.13 22.07
C TYR A 39 6.85 -11.10 21.94
N GLU A 40 5.68 -10.73 22.45
CA GLU A 40 4.46 -11.54 22.36
C GLU A 40 4.02 -11.73 20.91
N LEU A 41 4.06 -10.69 20.09
CA LEU A 41 3.75 -10.78 18.65
C LEU A 41 4.71 -11.71 17.90
N VAL A 42 6.02 -11.65 18.20
CA VAL A 42 7.01 -12.56 17.63
C VAL A 42 6.74 -14.01 18.06
N LEU A 43 6.42 -14.26 19.33
CA LEU A 43 6.09 -15.60 19.80
C LEU A 43 4.82 -16.13 19.14
N ALA A 44 3.76 -15.33 19.07
CA ALA A 44 2.51 -15.69 18.41
C ALA A 44 2.75 -16.03 16.92
N ARG A 45 3.58 -15.24 16.23
CA ARG A 45 3.92 -15.45 14.83
C ARG A 45 4.74 -16.72 14.59
N LEU A 46 5.66 -17.04 15.49
CA LEU A 46 6.48 -18.25 15.41
C LEU A 46 5.74 -19.51 15.85
N GLY A 47 4.74 -19.37 16.73
CA GLY A 47 3.97 -20.47 17.28
C GLY A 47 4.87 -21.55 17.92
N PRO A 48 4.62 -22.86 17.67
CA PRO A 48 5.43 -23.94 18.24
C PRO A 48 6.93 -23.88 17.89
N ALA A 49 7.31 -23.25 16.78
CA ALA A 49 8.72 -23.12 16.40
C ALA A 49 9.51 -22.20 17.36
N ALA A 50 8.83 -21.37 18.17
CA ALA A 50 9.47 -20.52 19.16
C ALA A 50 10.22 -21.32 20.24
N GLU A 51 9.74 -22.52 20.60
CA GLU A 51 10.36 -23.37 21.63
C GLU A 51 11.75 -23.88 21.22
N GLY A 52 11.96 -24.08 19.92
CA GLY A 52 13.24 -24.54 19.36
C GLY A 52 14.27 -23.42 19.17
N LEU A 53 13.90 -22.16 19.35
CA LEU A 53 14.78 -21.02 19.08
C LEU A 53 15.63 -20.65 20.31
N PRO A 54 16.96 -20.51 20.16
CA PRO A 54 17.82 -20.02 21.22
C PRO A 54 17.35 -18.65 21.76
N PRO A 55 17.45 -18.38 23.07
CA PRO A 55 17.00 -17.11 23.65
C PRO A 55 17.56 -15.87 22.97
N VAL A 56 18.85 -15.88 22.61
CA VAL A 56 19.51 -14.79 21.89
C VAL A 56 18.88 -14.52 20.52
N ARG A 57 18.45 -15.57 19.80
CA ARG A 57 17.76 -15.39 18.52
C ARG A 57 16.36 -14.83 18.70
N ARG A 58 15.62 -15.26 19.73
CA ARG A 58 14.31 -14.68 20.04
C ARG A 58 14.42 -13.19 20.36
N GLN A 59 15.37 -12.81 21.21
CA GLN A 59 15.66 -11.41 21.53
C GLN A 59 16.02 -10.59 20.28
N ALA A 60 16.85 -11.13 19.39
CA ALA A 60 17.22 -10.45 18.15
C ALA A 60 16.00 -10.25 17.22
N LEU A 61 15.11 -11.24 17.11
CA LEU A 61 13.88 -11.13 16.33
C LEU A 61 12.92 -10.11 16.94
N THR A 62 12.75 -10.10 18.27
CA THR A 62 11.95 -9.10 18.99
C THR A 62 12.48 -7.69 18.76
N ALA A 63 13.79 -7.48 18.91
CA ALA A 63 14.39 -6.17 18.67
C ALA A 63 14.20 -5.70 17.22
N LEU A 64 14.33 -6.61 16.25
CA LEU A 64 14.08 -6.31 14.84
C LEU A 64 12.59 -5.96 14.59
N TYR A 65 11.68 -6.69 15.23
CA TYR A 65 10.24 -6.45 15.12
C TYR A 65 9.85 -5.09 15.71
N ALA A 66 10.35 -4.74 16.89
CA ALA A 66 10.11 -3.46 17.54
C ALA A 66 10.67 -2.30 16.70
N ALA A 67 11.89 -2.44 16.17
CA ALA A 67 12.48 -1.43 15.29
C ALA A 67 11.68 -1.25 13.98
N GLY A 68 11.23 -2.35 13.37
CA GLY A 68 10.37 -2.31 12.19
C GLY A 68 9.03 -1.64 12.47
N SER A 69 8.39 -1.96 13.60
CA SER A 69 7.13 -1.35 14.02
C SER A 69 7.27 0.16 14.19
N ALA A 70 8.28 0.61 14.93
CA ALA A 70 8.56 2.03 15.12
C ALA A 70 8.81 2.75 13.77
N ALA A 71 9.57 2.14 12.87
CA ALA A 71 9.84 2.71 11.55
C ALA A 71 8.58 2.83 10.67
N LEU A 72 7.67 1.84 10.72
CA LEU A 72 6.40 1.91 9.99
C LEU A 72 5.48 3.01 10.55
N THR A 73 5.41 3.13 11.88
CA THR A 73 4.65 4.18 12.56
C THR A 73 5.20 5.57 12.23
N GLU A 74 6.51 5.78 12.32
CA GLU A 74 7.17 7.04 11.97
C GLU A 74 6.94 7.40 10.50
N ALA A 75 6.91 6.41 9.61
CA ALA A 75 6.69 6.61 8.18
C ALA A 75 5.22 6.89 7.81
N GLY A 76 4.28 6.92 8.76
CA GLY A 76 2.86 7.16 8.46
C GLY A 76 2.22 6.04 7.64
N VAL A 77 2.64 4.80 7.90
CA VAL A 77 2.10 3.62 7.21
C VAL A 77 0.65 3.39 7.65
N LEU A 78 -0.26 3.36 6.67
CA LEU A 78 -1.66 3.05 6.87
C LEU A 78 -1.88 1.53 6.97
N TRP A 79 -1.11 0.77 6.20
CA TRP A 79 -1.19 -0.69 6.20
C TRP A 79 0.13 -1.29 5.72
N SER A 80 0.56 -2.38 6.35
CA SER A 80 1.67 -3.21 5.87
C SER A 80 1.35 -4.67 6.06
N GLY A 81 1.88 -5.53 5.20
CA GLY A 81 1.70 -6.96 5.32
C GLY A 81 2.65 -7.74 4.43
N THR A 82 2.75 -9.03 4.71
CA THR A 82 3.63 -9.95 4.00
C THR A 82 2.83 -11.13 3.49
N CYS A 83 3.07 -11.53 2.25
CA CYS A 83 2.63 -12.83 1.75
C CYS A 83 3.85 -13.77 1.75
N VAL A 84 3.67 -14.98 2.30
CA VAL A 84 4.69 -16.03 2.27
C VAL A 84 4.02 -17.30 1.78
N GLY A 85 4.57 -17.91 0.75
CA GLY A 85 3.99 -19.11 0.15
C GLY A 85 4.96 -19.79 -0.80
N THR A 86 4.43 -20.63 -1.67
CA THR A 86 5.21 -21.35 -2.68
C THR A 86 4.71 -21.03 -4.08
N ILE A 87 5.62 -20.71 -4.99
CA ILE A 87 5.34 -20.61 -6.43
C ILE A 87 6.07 -21.78 -7.10
N GLY A 88 5.30 -22.75 -7.58
CA GLY A 88 5.84 -24.07 -7.91
C GLY A 88 6.38 -24.77 -6.65
N ASP A 89 7.66 -25.13 -6.67
CA ASP A 89 8.38 -25.78 -5.56
C ASP A 89 9.28 -24.80 -4.76
N ARG A 90 9.31 -23.52 -5.15
CA ARG A 90 10.16 -22.49 -4.54
C ARG A 90 9.39 -21.71 -3.49
N LEU A 91 10.01 -21.49 -2.33
CA LEU A 91 9.53 -20.51 -1.35
C LEU A 91 9.59 -19.12 -1.97
N SER A 92 8.49 -18.37 -1.83
CA SER A 92 8.37 -17.02 -2.34
C SER A 92 7.73 -16.11 -1.30
N THR A 93 8.11 -14.84 -1.33
CA THR A 93 7.66 -13.83 -0.36
C THR A 93 7.54 -12.47 -1.01
N ALA A 94 6.60 -11.66 -0.54
CA ALA A 94 6.55 -10.25 -0.87
C ALA A 94 5.98 -9.44 0.30
N THR A 95 6.37 -8.18 0.35
CA THR A 95 5.86 -7.19 1.30
C THR A 95 5.09 -6.14 0.54
N LEU A 96 3.88 -5.83 1.00
CA LEU A 96 3.09 -4.70 0.52
C LEU A 96 2.99 -3.69 1.67
N THR A 97 3.25 -2.43 1.37
CA THR A 97 3.11 -1.31 2.31
C THR A 97 2.32 -0.19 1.63
N VAL A 98 1.39 0.40 2.36
CA VAL A 98 0.58 1.53 1.95
C VAL A 98 0.85 2.68 2.92
N THR A 99 1.33 3.79 2.38
CA THR A 99 1.71 4.98 3.15
C THR A 99 0.95 6.19 2.60
N ALA A 100 0.43 7.03 3.48
CA ALA A 100 -0.05 8.34 3.12
C ALA A 100 1.02 9.38 3.46
N LEU A 101 1.45 10.15 2.46
CA LEU A 101 2.31 11.30 2.67
C LEU A 101 1.47 12.56 2.55
N ASP A 102 1.25 13.24 3.66
CA ASP A 102 0.59 14.53 3.67
C ASP A 102 1.45 15.58 2.97
N THR A 103 0.80 16.41 2.17
CA THR A 103 1.46 17.54 1.50
C THR A 103 0.62 18.78 1.71
N GLU A 104 1.23 19.96 1.79
CA GLU A 104 0.49 21.23 1.83
C GLU A 104 -0.02 21.66 0.43
N ASP A 105 0.10 20.80 -0.58
CA ASP A 105 -0.17 21.12 -1.98
C ASP A 105 -1.62 20.76 -2.37
N GLU A 106 -2.36 21.77 -2.83
CA GLU A 106 -3.73 21.63 -3.36
C GLU A 106 -3.75 21.38 -4.87
N THR A 107 -2.57 21.13 -5.47
CA THR A 107 -2.41 20.92 -6.90
C THR A 107 -3.32 19.78 -7.39
N PRO A 108 -4.07 19.97 -8.51
CA PRO A 108 -4.88 18.92 -9.10
C PRO A 108 -4.06 17.64 -9.37
N GLN A 109 -4.66 16.48 -9.11
CA GLN A 109 -3.98 15.17 -9.22
C GLN A 109 -3.23 14.97 -10.54
N ALA A 110 -3.80 15.43 -11.67
CA ALA A 110 -3.18 15.31 -12.99
C ALA A 110 -1.85 16.08 -13.10
N THR A 111 -1.80 17.28 -12.51
CA THR A 111 -0.63 18.14 -12.46
C THR A 111 0.41 17.59 -11.49
N ALA A 112 -0.01 17.14 -10.30
CA ALA A 112 0.88 16.49 -9.34
C ALA A 112 1.53 15.24 -9.93
N ALA A 113 0.75 14.38 -10.61
CA ALA A 113 1.27 13.21 -11.31
C ALA A 113 2.28 13.58 -12.41
N ALA A 114 2.06 14.67 -13.14
CA ALA A 114 3.03 15.14 -14.14
C ALA A 114 4.34 15.64 -13.48
N GLY A 115 4.23 16.33 -12.34
CA GLY A 115 5.38 16.75 -11.52
C GLY A 115 6.18 15.56 -11.00
N LEU A 116 5.50 14.53 -10.47
CA LEU A 116 6.13 13.28 -10.02
C LEU A 116 6.90 12.59 -11.15
N VAL A 117 6.32 12.49 -12.36
CA VAL A 117 7.05 11.97 -13.52
C VAL A 117 8.32 12.78 -13.79
N ALA A 118 8.23 14.11 -13.76
CA ALA A 118 9.38 14.98 -14.03
C ALA A 118 10.49 14.90 -12.96
N ILE A 119 10.13 14.63 -11.70
CA ILE A 119 11.06 14.47 -10.59
C ILE A 119 11.72 13.09 -10.61
N LEU A 120 10.91 12.04 -10.80
CA LEU A 120 11.35 10.64 -10.72
C LEU A 120 12.05 10.16 -11.99
N THR A 121 11.88 10.86 -13.12
CA THR A 121 12.62 10.53 -14.34
C THR A 121 14.10 10.86 -14.13
N PRO A 122 15.00 9.86 -14.26
CA PRO A 122 16.44 10.09 -14.13
C PRO A 122 16.90 11.19 -15.10
N ARG A 123 17.56 12.23 -14.58
CA ARG A 123 18.12 13.28 -15.42
C ARG A 123 19.53 12.89 -15.87
N GLU A 124 19.68 12.64 -17.16
CA GLU A 124 21.00 12.67 -17.79
C GLU A 124 21.43 14.12 -17.94
N LEU A 125 22.38 14.56 -17.10
CA LEU A 125 22.98 15.89 -17.21
C LEU A 125 23.95 15.91 -18.40
N PRO A 126 23.76 16.80 -19.39
CA PRO A 126 24.67 16.89 -20.54
C PRO A 126 26.10 17.22 -20.09
N GLY A 127 27.05 16.36 -20.44
CA GLY A 127 28.49 16.62 -20.24
C GLY A 127 29.06 16.25 -18.88
N GLN A 128 28.30 15.63 -17.97
CA GLN A 128 28.89 14.98 -16.80
C GLN A 128 29.28 13.53 -17.14
N PRO A 129 30.58 13.17 -17.10
CA PRO A 129 30.96 11.77 -17.15
C PRO A 129 30.35 11.08 -15.94
N GLN A 130 29.36 10.23 -16.19
CA GLN A 130 28.79 9.37 -15.16
C GLN A 130 29.96 8.59 -14.56
N PRO A 131 30.21 8.69 -13.24
CA PRO A 131 31.25 7.86 -12.64
C PRO A 131 30.92 6.43 -13.02
N SER A 132 31.94 5.65 -13.43
CA SER A 132 31.86 4.24 -13.79
C SER A 132 31.47 3.40 -12.57
N GLN A 133 30.35 3.71 -11.94
CA GLN A 133 29.67 2.82 -11.03
C GLN A 133 29.12 1.68 -11.88
N PRO A 134 29.18 0.43 -11.38
CA PRO A 134 28.54 -0.69 -12.05
C PRO A 134 27.11 -0.26 -12.35
N SER A 135 26.74 -0.30 -13.63
CA SER A 135 25.49 0.20 -14.20
C SER A 135 24.32 -0.11 -13.28
N GLN A 136 23.95 0.86 -12.44
CA GLN A 136 22.80 0.69 -11.57
C GLN A 136 21.58 0.60 -12.48
N PRO A 137 20.71 -0.39 -12.29
CA PRO A 137 19.54 -0.55 -13.13
C PRO A 137 18.71 0.73 -13.02
N THR A 138 18.57 1.43 -14.14
CA THR A 138 17.77 2.65 -14.22
C THR A 138 16.33 2.31 -13.83
N PRO A 139 15.72 3.00 -12.85
CA PRO A 139 14.35 2.72 -12.46
C PRO A 139 13.43 2.90 -13.68
N GLN A 140 12.59 1.90 -13.93
CA GLN A 140 11.60 1.99 -15.00
C GLN A 140 10.43 2.82 -14.49
N LEU A 141 10.09 3.89 -15.21
CA LEU A 141 8.98 4.76 -14.87
C LEU A 141 7.86 4.64 -15.90
N ARG A 142 6.63 4.52 -15.40
CA ARG A 142 5.41 4.49 -16.23
C ARG A 142 4.28 5.25 -15.56
N ARG A 143 3.41 5.86 -16.35
CA ARG A 143 2.17 6.50 -15.90
C ARG A 143 0.99 5.73 -16.46
N PHE A 144 -0.05 5.57 -15.64
CA PHE A 144 -1.31 4.92 -16.02
C PHE A 144 -2.49 5.66 -15.38
N ASP A 145 -3.69 5.40 -15.87
CA ASP A 145 -4.92 5.88 -15.25
C ASP A 145 -5.56 4.76 -14.43
N ALA A 146 -5.92 5.07 -13.17
CA ALA A 146 -6.65 4.20 -12.27
C ALA A 146 -7.99 4.87 -11.89
N PRO A 147 -8.95 4.13 -11.32
CA PRO A 147 -10.24 4.71 -10.92
C PRO A 147 -10.12 5.89 -9.94
N ALA A 148 -9.10 5.90 -9.09
CA ALA A 148 -8.82 6.98 -8.14
C ALA A 148 -8.09 8.20 -8.72
N GLY A 149 -7.70 8.14 -10.01
CA GLY A 149 -6.91 9.15 -10.69
C GLY A 149 -5.64 8.60 -11.35
N PRO A 150 -4.78 9.48 -11.89
CA PRO A 150 -3.53 9.08 -12.51
C PRO A 150 -2.54 8.53 -11.49
N VAL A 151 -1.86 7.44 -11.84
CA VAL A 151 -0.83 6.79 -11.03
C VAL A 151 0.50 6.82 -11.75
N VAL A 152 1.58 7.10 -11.02
CA VAL A 152 2.95 6.95 -11.49
C VAL A 152 3.54 5.71 -10.81
N ILE A 153 4.07 4.78 -11.59
CA ILE A 153 4.70 3.56 -11.07
C ILE A 153 6.18 3.61 -11.42
N THR A 154 7.02 3.42 -10.40
CA THR A 154 8.44 3.11 -10.57
C THR A 154 8.69 1.64 -10.28
N LEU A 155 9.63 1.05 -11.00
CA LEU A 155 10.12 -0.30 -10.77
C LEU A 155 11.65 -0.25 -10.70
N GLU A 156 12.19 -0.69 -9.57
CA GLU A 156 13.63 -0.64 -9.29
C GLU A 156 14.09 -1.97 -8.70
N GLN A 157 15.26 -2.43 -9.13
CA GLN A 157 15.93 -3.57 -8.51
C GLN A 157 17.08 -3.07 -7.66
N GLN A 158 16.99 -3.31 -6.35
CA GLN A 158 17.97 -2.86 -5.37
C GLN A 158 18.79 -4.07 -4.87
N PRO A 159 20.02 -3.84 -4.40
CA PRO A 159 20.69 -4.83 -3.55
C PRO A 159 19.83 -5.03 -2.30
N GLY A 160 19.16 -6.18 -2.22
CA GLY A 160 18.25 -6.50 -1.14
C GLY A 160 18.99 -7.02 0.08
N TRP A 161 18.62 -8.20 0.58
CA TRP A 161 19.19 -8.74 1.80
C TRP A 161 20.63 -9.21 1.60
N GLN A 162 21.55 -8.70 2.42
CA GLN A 162 22.88 -9.28 2.53
C GLN A 162 22.82 -10.56 3.37
N LEU A 163 23.14 -11.68 2.72
CA LEU A 163 23.33 -12.97 3.39
C LEU A 163 24.76 -13.10 3.95
N SER A 164 25.71 -12.45 3.29
CA SER A 164 27.12 -12.35 3.69
C SER A 164 27.75 -11.09 3.09
N ALA A 165 29.03 -10.84 3.39
CA ALA A 165 29.78 -9.73 2.80
C ALA A 165 29.86 -9.78 1.26
N GLU A 166 29.72 -10.96 0.66
CA GLU A 166 29.85 -11.18 -0.78
C GLU A 166 28.53 -11.60 -1.45
N GLN A 167 27.50 -11.92 -0.66
CA GLN A 167 26.24 -12.45 -1.17
C GLN A 167 25.08 -11.54 -0.78
N SER A 168 24.39 -11.02 -1.79
CA SER A 168 23.12 -10.30 -1.64
C SER A 168 22.02 -10.97 -2.46
N VAL A 169 20.81 -10.94 -1.92
CA VAL A 169 19.59 -11.32 -2.63
C VAL A 169 19.03 -10.05 -3.26
N PRO A 170 18.84 -9.98 -4.58
CA PRO A 170 18.23 -8.81 -5.18
C PRO A 170 16.80 -8.62 -4.65
N LEU A 171 16.39 -7.38 -4.45
CA LEU A 171 15.02 -7.03 -4.11
C LEU A 171 14.45 -6.19 -5.25
N LEU A 172 13.37 -6.65 -5.85
CA LEU A 172 12.59 -5.85 -6.79
C LEU A 172 11.54 -5.08 -5.98
N SER A 173 11.51 -3.75 -6.12
CA SER A 173 10.51 -2.89 -5.51
C SER A 173 9.76 -2.12 -6.59
N ALA A 174 8.43 -2.15 -6.53
CA ALA A 174 7.58 -1.29 -7.31
C ALA A 174 6.82 -0.34 -6.40
N LYS A 175 6.89 0.97 -6.71
CA LYS A 175 6.18 2.00 -5.96
C LYS A 175 5.18 2.68 -6.86
N ALA A 176 3.91 2.63 -6.48
CA ALA A 176 2.82 3.34 -7.11
C ALA A 176 2.53 4.61 -6.30
N TYR A 177 2.69 5.76 -6.95
CA TYR A 177 2.40 7.08 -6.41
C TYR A 177 1.07 7.57 -6.97
N LEU A 178 0.08 7.72 -6.10
CA LEU A 178 -1.24 8.23 -6.42
C LEU A 178 -1.42 9.56 -5.70
N PRO A 179 -1.34 10.70 -6.41
CA PRO A 179 -1.73 11.97 -5.84
C PRO A 179 -3.14 11.89 -5.29
N MET A 180 -3.36 12.38 -4.08
CA MET A 180 -4.68 12.43 -3.47
C MET A 180 -5.47 13.62 -4.06
N PRO A 181 -6.81 13.58 -4.03
CA PRO A 181 -7.63 14.73 -4.39
C PRO A 181 -7.28 15.97 -3.54
N PRO A 182 -7.48 17.20 -4.07
CA PRO A 182 -7.12 18.43 -3.35
C PRO A 182 -7.72 18.58 -1.95
N ALA A 183 -8.87 17.94 -1.70
CA ALA A 183 -9.51 17.94 -0.38
C ALA A 183 -8.75 17.13 0.67
N LEU A 184 -7.99 16.10 0.25
CA LEU A 184 -7.23 15.21 1.13
C LEU A 184 -5.75 15.58 1.21
N ARG A 185 -5.22 16.30 0.21
CA ARG A 185 -3.86 16.86 0.16
C ARG A 185 -2.74 15.86 0.47
N GLY A 186 -2.17 15.24 -0.56
CA GLY A 186 -1.07 14.32 -0.33
C GLY A 186 -0.75 13.42 -1.50
N VAL A 187 0.07 12.41 -1.23
CA VAL A 187 0.35 11.31 -2.14
C VAL A 187 0.21 10.00 -1.38
N LEU A 188 -0.65 9.11 -1.88
CA LEU A 188 -0.70 7.74 -1.44
C LEU A 188 0.40 6.96 -2.15
N ILE A 189 1.23 6.26 -1.39
CA ILE A 189 2.33 5.44 -1.89
C ILE A 189 2.00 3.98 -1.58
N LEU A 190 1.91 3.15 -2.62
CA LEU A 190 1.82 1.70 -2.47
C LEU A 190 3.14 1.10 -2.94
N GLU A 191 3.85 0.44 -2.04
CA GLU A 191 5.10 -0.24 -2.33
C GLU A 191 4.90 -1.75 -2.22
N LEU A 192 5.16 -2.47 -3.32
CA LEU A 192 5.27 -3.92 -3.31
C LEU A 192 6.71 -4.32 -3.60
N SER A 193 7.33 -5.05 -2.67
CA SER A 193 8.71 -5.51 -2.80
C SER A 193 8.80 -7.03 -2.66
N THR A 194 9.69 -7.65 -3.44
CA THR A 194 9.90 -9.10 -3.42
C THR A 194 11.34 -9.47 -3.82
N PRO A 195 11.96 -10.48 -3.17
CA PRO A 195 13.20 -11.07 -3.65
C PRO A 195 12.98 -12.02 -4.85
N ASP A 196 11.73 -12.38 -5.16
CA ASP A 196 11.40 -13.30 -6.25
C ASP A 196 11.12 -12.55 -7.56
N VAL A 197 12.21 -12.07 -8.15
CA VAL A 197 12.21 -11.26 -9.38
C VAL A 197 11.60 -12.01 -10.57
N ASP A 198 11.82 -13.33 -10.63
CA ASP A 198 11.40 -14.18 -11.76
C ASP A 198 9.87 -14.22 -11.89
N ASN A 199 9.16 -14.22 -10.77
CA ASN A 199 7.70 -14.32 -10.71
C ASN A 199 7.00 -12.96 -10.66
N TRP A 200 7.74 -11.86 -10.85
CA TRP A 200 7.19 -10.51 -10.80
C TRP A 200 6.01 -10.31 -11.75
N SER A 201 6.20 -10.62 -13.04
CA SER A 201 5.21 -10.29 -14.06
C SER A 201 3.93 -11.13 -13.97
N GLU A 202 4.06 -12.38 -13.53
CA GLU A 202 2.95 -13.36 -13.51
C GLU A 202 2.17 -13.33 -12.19
N VAL A 203 2.84 -13.04 -11.07
CA VAL A 203 2.24 -13.14 -9.73
C VAL A 203 2.13 -11.78 -9.06
N TYR A 204 3.24 -11.05 -8.91
CA TYR A 204 3.27 -9.87 -8.03
C TYR A 204 2.76 -8.58 -8.66
N ALA A 205 3.10 -8.31 -9.92
CA ALA A 205 2.62 -7.14 -10.64
C ALA A 205 1.08 -7.10 -10.74
N PRO A 206 0.38 -8.23 -11.05
CA PRO A 206 -1.08 -8.28 -10.98
C PRO A 206 -1.66 -7.95 -9.60
N LEU A 207 -1.01 -8.38 -8.51
CA LEU A 207 -1.44 -8.06 -7.15
C LEU A 207 -1.35 -6.55 -6.88
N LEU A 208 -0.22 -5.91 -7.21
CA LEU A 208 -0.08 -4.45 -7.08
C LEU A 208 -1.14 -3.72 -7.90
N VAL A 209 -1.35 -4.11 -9.16
CA VAL A 209 -2.36 -3.50 -10.04
C VAL A 209 -3.77 -3.65 -9.46
N ARG A 210 -4.09 -4.79 -8.85
CA ARG A 210 -5.38 -5.01 -8.18
C ARG A 210 -5.59 -4.02 -7.05
N VAL A 211 -4.59 -3.81 -6.19
CA VAL A 211 -4.68 -2.85 -5.08
C VAL A 211 -4.80 -1.42 -5.60
N VAL A 212 -3.94 -1.02 -6.55
CA VAL A 212 -4.00 0.32 -7.15
C VAL A 212 -5.38 0.61 -7.77
N ARG A 213 -6.02 -0.40 -8.38
CA ARG A 213 -7.36 -0.26 -8.95
C ARG A 213 -8.49 -0.29 -7.92
N SER A 214 -8.26 -0.82 -6.72
CA SER A 214 -9.25 -0.82 -5.64
C SER A 214 -9.24 0.46 -4.83
N VAL A 215 -8.16 1.27 -4.87
CA VAL A 215 -8.08 2.55 -4.16
C VAL A 215 -9.30 3.43 -4.45
N ARG A 216 -9.93 3.95 -3.40
CA ARG A 216 -10.97 4.98 -3.44
C ARG A 216 -10.65 6.07 -2.42
N PHE A 217 -10.94 7.30 -2.80
CA PHE A 217 -10.91 8.44 -1.90
C PHE A 217 -12.36 8.83 -1.61
N PRO A 218 -12.88 8.55 -0.41
CA PRO A 218 -14.22 8.98 -0.03
C PRO A 218 -14.30 10.49 -0.19
N THR A 219 -15.20 10.95 -1.04
CA THR A 219 -15.51 12.38 -1.09
C THR A 219 -16.46 12.65 0.06
N ALA A 220 -16.18 13.65 0.91
CA ALA A 220 -17.13 14.10 1.91
C ALA A 220 -18.50 14.29 1.22
N ALA A 221 -19.48 13.52 1.68
CA ALA A 221 -20.69 13.15 0.97
C ALA A 221 -21.24 14.22 0.00
N ASP A 222 -21.42 13.83 -1.26
CA ASP A 222 -22.52 14.38 -2.05
C ASP A 222 -23.80 14.05 -1.24
N PRO A 223 -24.61 15.04 -0.84
CA PRO A 223 -25.78 14.79 -0.01
C PRO A 223 -26.62 13.73 -0.71
N THR A 224 -26.83 12.60 -0.03
CA THR A 224 -27.76 11.56 -0.45
C THR A 224 -28.99 12.26 -1.01
N PRO A 225 -29.36 12.09 -2.29
CA PRO A 225 -30.58 12.69 -2.79
C PRO A 225 -31.69 12.13 -1.92
N ALA A 226 -32.30 13.00 -1.11
CA ALA A 226 -33.40 12.65 -0.23
C ALA A 226 -34.37 11.80 -1.06
N ALA A 227 -34.59 10.56 -0.62
CA ALA A 227 -35.49 9.64 -1.29
C ALA A 227 -36.76 10.41 -1.65
N ALA A 228 -36.96 10.65 -2.96
CA ALA A 228 -38.14 11.33 -3.43
C ALA A 228 -39.34 10.54 -2.88
N ALA A 229 -40.23 11.24 -2.18
CA ALA A 229 -41.45 10.66 -1.66
C ALA A 229 -42.11 9.82 -2.77
N PRO A 230 -42.64 8.62 -2.45
CA PRO A 230 -43.20 7.74 -3.47
C PRO A 230 -44.30 8.49 -4.24
N ALA A 231 -44.08 8.67 -5.54
CA ALA A 231 -45.09 9.20 -6.44
C ALA A 231 -46.32 8.28 -6.42
N PRO A 232 -47.55 8.82 -6.52
CA PRO A 232 -48.75 8.01 -6.55
C PRO A 232 -48.69 7.01 -7.72
N ALA A 233 -49.06 5.77 -7.43
CA ALA A 233 -48.98 4.64 -8.34
C ALA A 233 -49.63 4.95 -9.70
N ALA A 234 -48.82 4.90 -10.76
CA ALA A 234 -49.31 4.87 -12.12
C ALA A 234 -50.02 3.53 -12.40
N ALA A 235 -51.09 3.59 -13.18
CA ALA A 235 -51.91 2.45 -13.58
C ALA A 235 -51.07 1.33 -14.24
N PRO A 236 -51.48 0.06 -14.10
CA PRO A 236 -50.74 -1.07 -14.64
C PRO A 236 -50.65 -1.00 -16.18
N PRO A 237 -49.47 -1.23 -16.78
CA PRO A 237 -49.35 -1.37 -18.22
C PRO A 237 -50.02 -2.68 -18.71
N PRO A 238 -50.50 -2.72 -19.96
CA PRO A 238 -51.07 -3.92 -20.55
C PRO A 238 -50.02 -5.04 -20.66
N PRO A 239 -50.43 -6.31 -20.67
CA PRO A 239 -49.53 -7.44 -20.76
C PRO A 239 -48.75 -7.40 -22.08
N THR A 240 -47.42 -7.34 -21.97
CA THR A 240 -46.50 -7.54 -23.09
C THR A 240 -46.31 -9.04 -23.27
N ASP A 241 -46.77 -9.58 -24.40
CA ASP A 241 -46.39 -10.90 -24.88
C ASP A 241 -44.86 -10.91 -25.08
N ASP A 242 -44.20 -11.85 -24.40
CA ASP A 242 -42.77 -12.17 -24.53
C ASP A 242 -42.60 -13.33 -25.52
N PRO A 243 -42.17 -13.09 -26.77
CA PRO A 243 -41.87 -14.16 -27.72
C PRO A 243 -40.45 -14.73 -27.59
N PHE A 244 -39.61 -14.27 -26.67
CA PHE A 244 -38.22 -14.71 -26.55
C PHE A 244 -37.80 -14.92 -25.10
N GLY A 245 -38.38 -15.95 -24.49
CA GLY A 245 -38.02 -16.41 -23.16
C GLY A 245 -36.52 -16.64 -23.02
N THR A 246 -35.89 -15.86 -22.14
CA THR A 246 -34.55 -16.17 -21.62
C THR A 246 -34.50 -15.81 -20.14
N ARG A 247 -34.73 -16.82 -19.29
CA ARG A 247 -34.20 -16.84 -17.92
C ARG A 247 -32.76 -17.33 -18.01
N LEU A 248 -31.86 -16.69 -17.28
CA LEU A 248 -30.56 -17.24 -16.92
C LEU A 248 -30.41 -17.15 -15.40
N ASN A 249 -29.90 -18.25 -14.85
CA ASN A 249 -29.57 -18.46 -13.44
C ASN A 249 -28.45 -17.54 -12.96
#